data_AF-A0A3S8RZL7-F1
#
_entry.id   AF-A0A3S8RZL7-F1
#
_cell.length_a   1.000
_cell.length_b   1.000
_cell.length_c   1.000
_cell.angle_alpha   90.00
_cell.angle_beta   90.00
_cell.angle_gamma   90.00
#
_symmetry.space_group_name_H-M   'P 1'
#
loop_
_entity.id
_entity.type
_entity.pdbx_description
1 polymer ?
#
loop_
_entity_poly.entity_id
_entity_poly.type
_entity_poly.pdbx_seq_one_letter_code
_entity_poly.pdbx_strand_id
1 'polypeptide(L)'
;MDQKITDMLIHMSHSHGQIARIIDAERHVVVRIAQIIHAIPDAEPAFDGTDGLVESAGRINKSVVAYLNSIADLEEAMAENLELVIKELKDQDEE
;
A
#
# COMPACT_ATOMS: atom_id res chain seq x y z
N MET A 1 -18.02 -27.54 -21.06
CA MET A 1 -18.19 -26.06 -21.00
C MET A 1 -18.26 -25.61 -19.55
N ASP A 2 -19.06 -26.26 -18.71
CA ASP A 2 -19.24 -25.88 -17.30
C ASP A 2 -17.96 -25.89 -16.46
N GLN A 3 -17.06 -26.85 -16.68
CA GLN A 3 -15.77 -26.91 -15.97
C GLN A 3 -14.91 -25.68 -16.26
N LYS A 4 -14.69 -25.34 -17.55
CA LYS A 4 -13.91 -24.16 -17.96
C LYS A 4 -14.48 -22.84 -17.46
N ILE A 5 -15.81 -22.71 -17.40
CA ILE A 5 -16.48 -21.52 -16.86
C ILE A 5 -16.26 -21.45 -15.34
N THR A 6 -16.32 -22.60 -14.65
CA THR A 6 -16.07 -22.70 -13.21
C THR A 6 -14.62 -22.33 -12.88
N ASP A 7 -13.66 -22.86 -13.65
CA ASP A 7 -12.24 -22.58 -13.46
C ASP A 7 -11.95 -21.08 -13.68
N MET A 8 -12.48 -20.48 -14.76
CA MET A 8 -12.39 -19.03 -14.98
C MET A 8 -12.96 -18.20 -13.81
N LEU A 9 -14.12 -18.59 -13.27
CA LEU A 9 -14.71 -17.91 -12.12
C LEU A 9 -13.84 -18.01 -10.87
N ILE A 10 -13.17 -19.15 -10.67
CA ILE A 10 -12.22 -19.35 -9.57
C ILE A 10 -11.00 -18.44 -9.75
N HIS A 11 -10.36 -18.40 -10.91
CA HIS A 11 -9.22 -17.50 -11.17
C HIS A 11 -9.62 -16.02 -11.03
N MET A 12 -10.80 -15.62 -11.52
CA MET A 12 -11.32 -14.25 -11.35
C MET A 12 -11.53 -13.91 -9.87
N SER A 13 -12.09 -14.81 -9.08
CA SER A 13 -12.29 -14.63 -7.64
C SER A 13 -10.94 -14.44 -6.91
N HIS A 14 -9.95 -15.28 -7.24
CA HIS A 14 -8.60 -15.14 -6.70
C HIS A 14 -7.97 -13.80 -7.07
N SER A 15 -8.07 -13.39 -8.34
CA SER A 15 -7.56 -12.11 -8.85
C SER A 15 -8.23 -10.91 -8.18
N HIS A 16 -9.54 -10.96 -7.94
CA HIS A 16 -10.23 -9.90 -7.20
C HIS A 16 -9.81 -9.79 -5.73
N GLY A 17 -9.63 -10.92 -5.03
CA GLY A 17 -9.13 -10.91 -3.64
C GLY A 17 -7.70 -10.38 -3.53
N GLN A 18 -6.90 -10.66 -4.54
CA GLN A 18 -5.54 -10.17 -4.78
C GLN A 18 -5.51 -8.64 -4.98
N ILE A 19 -6.37 -8.09 -5.84
CA ILE A 19 -6.53 -6.65 -6.07
C ILE A 19 -7.03 -5.93 -4.81
N ALA A 20 -7.94 -6.54 -4.06
CA ALA A 20 -8.44 -5.97 -2.81
C ALA A 20 -7.31 -5.74 -1.78
N ARG A 21 -6.32 -6.65 -1.71
CA ARG A 21 -5.15 -6.46 -0.82
C ARG A 21 -4.27 -5.29 -1.25
N ILE A 22 -4.06 -5.11 -2.55
CA ILE A 22 -3.29 -3.97 -3.08
C ILE A 22 -4.00 -2.65 -2.73
N ILE A 23 -5.33 -2.58 -2.94
CA ILE A 23 -6.11 -1.36 -2.65
C ILE A 23 -6.06 -1.00 -1.16
N ASP A 24 -6.10 -1.99 -0.27
CA ASP A 24 -6.01 -1.75 1.18
C ASP A 24 -4.62 -1.24 1.60
N ALA A 25 -3.56 -1.80 1.03
CA ALA A 25 -2.20 -1.32 1.26
C ALA A 25 -1.98 0.11 0.70
N GLU A 26 -2.51 0.40 -0.50
CA GLU A 26 -2.48 1.74 -1.11
C GLU A 26 -3.22 2.75 -0.21
N ARG A 27 -4.38 2.38 0.33
CA ARG A 27 -5.11 3.21 1.29
C ARG A 27 -4.24 3.60 2.48
N HIS A 28 -3.43 2.66 3.00
CA HIS A 28 -2.51 2.98 4.10
C HIS A 28 -1.43 4.01 3.69
N VAL A 29 -0.87 3.90 2.49
CA VAL A 29 0.06 4.88 1.92
C VAL A 29 -0.59 6.27 1.83
N VAL A 30 -1.80 6.36 1.28
CA VAL A 30 -2.55 7.61 1.10
C VAL A 30 -2.90 8.28 2.43
N VAL A 31 -3.31 7.51 3.43
CA VAL A 31 -3.63 8.05 4.76
C VAL A 31 -2.36 8.60 5.43
N ARG A 32 -1.23 7.90 5.33
CA ARG A 32 0.02 8.32 5.97
C ARG A 32 0.61 9.56 5.31
N ILE A 33 0.54 9.70 3.97
CA ILE A 33 0.99 10.93 3.30
C ILE A 33 0.11 12.13 3.65
N ALA A 34 -1.21 11.95 3.78
CA ALA A 34 -2.11 13.02 4.23
C ALA A 34 -1.76 13.50 5.66
N GLN A 35 -1.40 12.58 6.55
CA GLN A 35 -0.93 12.92 7.90
C GLN A 35 0.39 13.71 7.88
N ILE A 36 1.32 13.39 6.97
CA ILE A 36 2.56 14.16 6.80
C ILE A 36 2.23 15.59 6.36
N ILE A 37 1.40 15.74 5.32
CA ILE A 37 1.02 17.05 4.79
C ILE A 37 0.35 17.89 5.88
N HIS A 38 -0.60 17.33 6.63
CA HIS A 38 -1.26 18.03 7.74
C HIS A 38 -0.34 18.34 8.93
N ALA A 39 0.77 17.62 9.09
CA ALA A 39 1.75 17.89 10.15
C ALA A 39 2.72 19.02 9.78
N ILE A 40 2.76 19.43 8.50
CA ILE A 40 3.59 20.53 8.02
C ILE A 40 2.74 21.82 8.01
N PRO A 41 3.15 22.88 8.74
CA PRO A 41 2.40 24.12 8.80
C PRO A 41 2.44 24.90 7.46
N ASP A 42 1.27 25.36 7.00
CA ASP A 42 1.11 26.05 5.71
C ASP A 42 1.74 27.46 5.66
N ALA A 43 1.73 28.21 6.78
CA ALA A 43 2.41 29.50 6.95
C ALA A 43 2.58 29.88 8.43
N GLU A 44 3.60 30.70 8.74
CA GLU A 44 3.96 31.20 10.09
C GLU A 44 3.85 30.17 11.22
N PRO A 45 4.80 29.23 11.29
CA PRO A 45 4.76 28.22 12.33
C PRO A 45 5.12 28.83 13.69
N ALA A 46 4.11 29.00 14.54
CA ALA A 46 4.30 29.31 15.95
C ALA A 46 4.76 28.05 16.69
N PHE A 47 6.04 27.68 16.53
CA PHE A 47 6.65 26.51 17.16
C PHE A 47 6.91 26.66 18.68
N ASP A 48 6.36 27.70 19.32
CA ASP A 48 6.56 27.97 20.76
C ASP A 48 8.03 27.92 21.22
N GLY A 49 8.96 28.36 20.34
CA GLY A 49 10.40 28.29 20.56
C GLY A 49 11.04 26.99 20.05
N THR A 50 12.18 26.61 20.64
CA THR A 50 12.96 25.44 20.17
C THR A 50 12.28 24.12 20.50
N ASP A 51 11.51 24.04 21.58
CA ASP A 51 10.91 22.80 22.05
C ASP A 51 9.76 22.35 21.15
N GLY A 52 8.88 23.25 20.73
CA GLY A 52 7.81 22.91 19.78
C GLY A 52 8.32 22.69 18.35
N LEU A 53 9.49 23.21 18.00
CA LEU A 53 10.18 22.85 16.74
C LEU A 53 10.67 21.39 16.79
N VAL A 54 11.32 20.99 17.88
CA VAL A 54 11.79 19.61 18.09
C VAL A 54 10.61 18.63 18.13
N GLU A 55 9.52 19.00 18.80
CA GLU A 55 8.30 18.18 18.83
C GLU A 55 7.70 18.01 17.43
N SER A 56 7.57 19.11 16.68
CA SER A 56 7.00 19.10 15.32
C SER A 56 7.87 18.27 14.36
N ALA A 57 9.19 18.43 14.42
CA ALA A 57 10.14 17.61 13.66
C ALA A 57 10.03 16.13 14.04
N GLY A 58 9.87 15.81 15.33
CA GLY A 58 9.64 14.45 15.80
C GLY A 58 8.34 13.84 15.29
N ARG A 59 7.25 14.62 15.22
CA ARG A 59 5.97 14.18 14.64
C ARG A 59 6.10 13.89 13.15
N ILE A 60 6.70 14.79 12.38
CA ILE A 60 6.94 14.59 10.94
C ILE A 60 7.79 13.34 10.71
N ASN A 61 8.88 13.16 11.47
CA ASN A 61 9.74 11.99 11.33
C ASN A 61 8.99 10.67 11.59
N LYS A 62 8.14 10.62 12.62
CA LYS A 62 7.27 9.46 12.88
C LYS A 62 6.30 9.20 11.72
N SER A 63 5.69 10.25 11.18
CA SER A 63 4.78 10.13 10.03
C SER A 63 5.51 9.65 8.77
N VAL A 64 6.74 10.09 8.53
CA VAL A 64 7.59 9.62 7.42
C VAL A 64 7.96 8.14 7.59
N VAL A 65 8.41 7.73 8.78
CA VAL A 65 8.70 6.31 9.07
C VAL A 65 7.46 5.45 8.86
N ALA A 66 6.31 5.91 9.33
CA ALA A 66 5.05 5.23 9.07
C ALA A 66 4.79 5.15 7.56
N TYR A 67 4.89 6.25 6.80
CA TYR A 67 4.66 6.23 5.36
C TYR A 67 5.54 5.21 4.64
N LEU A 68 6.84 5.14 4.96
CA LEU A 68 7.77 4.15 4.40
C LEU A 68 7.34 2.71 4.69
N ASN A 69 6.89 2.42 5.91
CA ASN A 69 6.37 1.08 6.24
C ASN A 69 5.12 0.74 5.41
N SER A 70 4.27 1.71 5.09
CA SER A 70 3.10 1.44 4.23
C SER A 70 3.45 1.15 2.80
N ILE A 71 4.53 1.76 2.30
CA ILE A 71 5.04 1.43 0.97
C ILE A 71 5.56 -0.01 0.97
N ALA A 72 6.29 -0.41 2.01
CA ALA A 72 6.73 -1.80 2.14
C ALA A 72 5.55 -2.78 2.16
N ASP A 73 4.48 -2.49 2.91
CA ASP A 73 3.26 -3.30 2.94
C ASP A 73 2.61 -3.40 1.53
N LEU A 74 2.61 -2.30 0.77
CA LEU A 74 2.10 -2.26 -0.61
C LEU A 74 2.98 -3.07 -1.57
N GLU A 75 4.30 -2.91 -1.48
CA GLU A 75 5.27 -3.65 -2.29
C GLU A 75 5.15 -5.17 -2.04
N GLU A 76 4.94 -5.59 -0.79
CA GLU A 76 4.69 -6.99 -0.44
C GLU A 76 3.39 -7.50 -1.07
N ALA A 77 2.28 -6.76 -0.94
CA ALA A 77 1.00 -7.11 -1.55
C ALA A 77 1.11 -7.21 -3.09
N MET A 78 1.89 -6.33 -3.72
CA MET A 78 2.17 -6.36 -5.16
C MET A 78 3.03 -7.56 -5.55
N ALA A 79 4.03 -7.93 -4.73
CA ALA A 79 4.89 -9.07 -4.98
C ALA A 79 4.12 -10.39 -4.91
N GLU A 80 3.25 -10.57 -3.90
CA GLU A 80 2.36 -11.75 -3.79
C GLU A 80 1.47 -11.90 -5.04
N ASN A 81 0.92 -10.78 -5.51
CA ASN A 81 0.09 -10.73 -6.70
C ASN A 81 0.89 -11.12 -7.96
N LEU A 82 2.09 -10.56 -8.12
CA LEU A 82 2.95 -10.82 -9.26
C LEU A 82 3.40 -12.30 -9.30
N GLU A 83 3.67 -12.91 -8.14
CA GLU A 83 4.02 -14.33 -8.04
C GLU A 83 2.90 -15.23 -8.59
N LEU A 84 1.64 -14.93 -8.27
CA LEU A 84 0.49 -15.67 -8.77
C LEU A 84 0.34 -15.53 -10.29
N VAL A 85 0.52 -14.33 -10.82
CA VAL A 85 0.48 -14.10 -12.28
C VAL A 85 1.59 -14.87 -12.99
N ILE A 86 2.81 -14.88 -12.44
CA ILE A 86 3.94 -15.63 -13.02
C ILE A 86 3.70 -17.15 -12.97
N LYS A 87 3.09 -17.67 -11.90
CA LYS A 87 2.71 -19.09 -11.81
C LYS A 87 1.71 -19.47 -12.89
N GLU A 88 0.63 -18.69 -13.03
CA GLU A 88 -0.41 -18.92 -14.03
C GLU A 88 0.14 -18.89 -15.47
N LEU A 89 1.06 -17.97 -15.77
CA LEU A 89 1.70 -17.91 -17.10
C LEU A 89 2.57 -19.14 -17.39
N LYS A 90 3.24 -19.69 -16.38
CA LYS A 90 4.05 -20.91 -16.55
C LYS A 90 3.19 -22.16 -16.74
N ASP A 91 2.09 -22.26 -16.00
CA ASP A 91 1.18 -23.41 -16.10
C ASP A 91 0.48 -23.44 -17.47
N GLN A 92 0.26 -22.28 -18.11
CA GLN A 92 -0.26 -22.17 -19.48
C GLN A 92 0.74 -22.58 -20.58
N ASP A 93 2.05 -22.55 -20.30
CA ASP A 93 3.09 -22.96 -21.26
C ASP A 93 3.37 -24.48 -21.22
N GLU A 94 2.91 -25.18 -20.16
CA GLU A 94 3.08 -26.63 -19.96
C GLU A 94 1.86 -27.49 -20.41
N GLU A 95 0.73 -26.87 -20.78
CA GLU A 95 -0.44 -27.50 -21.44
C GLU A 95 -0.39 -27.40 -22.98
#